data_AF-A0A5C8CIF2-F1
#
_entry.id   AF-A0A5C8CIF2-F1
#
_cell.length_a   1.000
_cell.length_b   1.000
_cell.length_c   1.000
_cell.angle_alpha   90.00
_cell.angle_beta   90.00
_cell.angle_gamma   90.00
#
_symmetry.space_group_name_H-M   'P 1'
#
loop_
_entity.id
_entity.type
_entity.pdbx_description
1 polymer ?
#
loop_
_entity_poly.entity_id
_entity_poly.type
_entity_poly.pdbx_seq_one_letter_code
_entity_poly.pdbx_strand_id
1 'polypeptide(L)'
;MANSGSAEQGRSVVVRWRLLAERRLSYLINLYETGRWKLYYAEPEFLKIVQEARAALKTWEQLAPPDPVQDKPVEVAIVQTENATLMPSPFSELPSANGIEAEDDLRKA
;
A
#
# COMPACT_ATOMS: atom_id res chain seq x y z
N MET A 1 -16.22 33.76 -9.53
CA MET A 1 -16.55 32.40 -10.01
C MET A 1 -15.30 31.52 -9.84
N ALA A 2 -15.16 30.79 -8.73
CA ALA A 2 -13.97 29.96 -8.44
C ALA A 2 -14.29 28.61 -7.72
N ASN A 3 -15.57 28.32 -7.44
CA ASN A 3 -15.97 27.15 -6.64
C ASN A 3 -16.10 25.84 -7.43
N SER A 4 -16.12 25.88 -8.76
CA SER A 4 -16.30 24.68 -9.59
C SER A 4 -15.08 23.76 -9.56
N GLY A 5 -13.87 24.30 -9.64
CA GLY A 5 -12.64 23.50 -9.66
C GLY A 5 -12.41 22.69 -8.38
N SER A 6 -12.69 23.26 -7.20
CA SER A 6 -12.53 22.56 -5.92
C SER A 6 -13.54 21.43 -5.74
N ALA A 7 -14.77 21.59 -6.25
CA ALA A 7 -15.81 20.56 -6.20
C ALA A 7 -15.50 19.39 -7.16
N GLU A 8 -14.95 19.68 -8.34
CA GLU A 8 -14.50 18.66 -9.30
C GLU A 8 -13.29 17.89 -8.76
N GLN A 9 -12.32 18.59 -8.15
CA GLN A 9 -11.18 17.96 -7.47
C GLN A 9 -11.65 17.03 -6.34
N GLY A 10 -12.60 17.48 -5.51
CA GLY A 10 -13.19 16.67 -4.44
C GLY A 10 -13.86 15.41 -4.96
N ARG A 11 -14.69 15.52 -6.01
CA ARG A 11 -15.32 14.37 -6.67
C ARG A 11 -14.29 13.38 -7.23
N SER A 12 -13.22 13.87 -7.87
CA SER A 12 -12.12 13.04 -8.37
C SER A 12 -11.42 12.24 -7.26
N VAL A 13 -11.26 12.81 -6.06
CA VAL A 13 -10.68 12.10 -4.91
C VAL A 13 -11.60 10.96 -4.44
N VAL A 14 -12.90 11.23 -4.29
CA VAL A 14 -13.88 10.23 -3.85
C VAL A 14 -13.96 9.06 -4.84
N VAL A 15 -13.96 9.34 -6.15
CA VAL A 15 -13.94 8.30 -7.20
C VAL A 15 -12.68 7.43 -7.10
N ARG A 16 -11.50 8.02 -6.87
CA ARG A 16 -10.25 7.26 -6.69
C ARG A 16 -10.29 6.35 -5.46
N TRP A 17 -10.85 6.82 -4.34
CA TRP A 17 -11.01 6.00 -3.15
C TRP A 17 -11.98 4.83 -3.36
N ARG A 18 -13.06 5.05 -4.12
CA ARG A 18 -13.98 3.98 -4.52
C ARG A 18 -13.27 2.90 -5.35
N LEU A 19 -12.54 3.31 -6.39
CA LEU A 19 -11.77 2.39 -7.24
C LEU A 19 -10.73 1.60 -6.44
N LEU A 20 -10.08 2.23 -5.45
CA LEU A 20 -9.16 1.54 -4.56
C LEU A 20 -9.87 0.51 -3.65
N ALA A 21 -11.04 0.88 -3.10
CA ALA A 21 -11.84 -0.03 -2.29
C ALA A 21 -12.33 -1.25 -3.09
N GLU A 22 -12.72 -1.03 -4.35
CA GLU A 22 -13.11 -2.09 -5.28
C GLU A 22 -11.93 -3.04 -5.53
N ARG A 23 -10.75 -2.51 -5.92
CA ARG A 23 -9.54 -3.32 -6.10
C ARG A 23 -9.16 -4.11 -4.85
N ARG A 24 -9.28 -3.51 -3.66
CA ARG A 24 -9.01 -4.19 -2.39
C ARG A 24 -9.96 -5.37 -2.19
N LEU A 25 -11.25 -5.20 -2.48
CA LEU A 25 -12.23 -6.27 -2.35
C LEU A 25 -11.97 -7.39 -3.38
N SER A 26 -11.68 -7.04 -4.64
CA SER A 26 -11.33 -8.03 -5.68
C SER A 26 -10.09 -8.85 -5.29
N TYR A 27 -9.06 -8.21 -4.73
CA TYR A 27 -7.88 -8.90 -4.23
C TYR A 27 -8.21 -9.89 -3.11
N LEU A 28 -9.04 -9.50 -2.14
CA LEU A 28 -9.46 -10.38 -1.05
C LEU A 28 -10.29 -11.57 -1.55
N ILE A 29 -11.15 -11.36 -2.54
CA ILE A 29 -11.91 -12.45 -3.19
C ILE A 29 -10.96 -13.43 -3.87
N ASN A 30 -9.99 -12.94 -4.65
CA ASN A 30 -8.99 -13.81 -5.28
C ASN A 30 -8.17 -14.60 -4.23
N LEU A 31 -7.79 -13.95 -3.14
CA LEU A 31 -7.07 -14.60 -2.04
C LEU A 31 -7.92 -15.70 -1.38
N TYR A 32 -9.23 -15.48 -1.26
CA TYR A 32 -10.20 -16.47 -0.78
C TYR A 32 -10.32 -17.66 -1.74
N GLU A 33 -10.55 -17.41 -3.02
CA GLU A 33 -10.71 -18.43 -4.06
C GLU A 33 -9.47 -19.33 -4.20
N THR A 34 -8.29 -18.73 -4.13
CA THR A 34 -7.02 -19.48 -4.18
C THR A 34 -6.67 -20.18 -2.87
N GLY A 35 -7.41 -19.93 -1.78
CA GLY A 35 -7.13 -20.46 -0.46
C GLY A 35 -5.87 -19.90 0.22
N ARG A 36 -5.13 -19.01 -0.45
CA ARG A 36 -3.85 -18.46 0.03
C ARG A 36 -3.98 -17.63 1.32
N TRP A 37 -5.18 -17.15 1.63
CA TRP A 37 -5.46 -16.40 2.85
C TRP A 37 -5.11 -17.18 4.14
N LYS A 38 -5.19 -18.52 4.11
CA LYS A 38 -4.88 -19.39 5.25
C LYS A 38 -3.42 -19.34 5.69
N LEU A 39 -2.51 -18.85 4.83
CA LEU A 39 -1.10 -18.69 5.16
C LEU A 39 -0.82 -17.43 5.99
N TYR A 40 -1.74 -16.46 5.96
CA TYR A 40 -1.52 -15.12 6.51
C TYR A 40 -2.49 -14.75 7.62
N TYR A 41 -3.67 -15.38 7.67
CA TYR A 41 -4.76 -14.98 8.54
C TYR A 41 -5.42 -16.18 9.21
N ALA A 42 -5.87 -15.99 10.45
CA ALA A 42 -6.90 -16.84 11.03
C ALA A 42 -8.25 -16.56 10.34
N GLU A 43 -9.11 -17.58 10.23
CA GLU A 43 -10.43 -17.45 9.60
C GLU A 43 -11.29 -16.28 10.13
N PRO A 44 -11.49 -16.10 11.46
CA PRO A 44 -12.32 -15.00 11.94
C PRO A 44 -11.73 -13.62 11.60
N GLU A 45 -10.40 -13.50 11.57
CA GLU A 45 -9.73 -12.25 11.21
C GLU A 45 -9.90 -11.94 9.72
N PHE A 46 -9.73 -12.95 8.86
CA PHE A 46 -9.93 -12.80 7.42
C PHE A 46 -11.36 -12.38 7.10
N LEU A 47 -12.36 -13.00 7.74
CA LEU A 47 -13.76 -12.63 7.56
C LEU A 47 -14.03 -11.19 7.97
N LYS A 48 -13.45 -10.73 9.09
CA LYS A 48 -13.55 -9.33 9.53
C LYS A 48 -12.96 -8.37 8.50
N ILE A 49 -11.78 -8.67 7.97
CA ILE A 49 -11.13 -7.85 6.93
C ILE A 49 -12.00 -7.74 5.67
N VAL A 50 -12.61 -8.85 5.24
CA VAL A 50 -13.52 -8.86 4.07
C VAL A 50 -14.77 -8.03 4.34
N GLN A 51 -15.37 -8.15 5.53
CA GLN A 51 -16.55 -7.35 5.91
C GLN A 51 -16.23 -5.86 5.92
N GLU A 52 -15.10 -5.46 6.50
CA GLU A 52 -14.64 -4.08 6.51
C GLU A 52 -14.38 -3.54 5.09
N ALA A 53 -13.78 -4.35 4.21
CA ALA A 53 -13.56 -3.96 2.82
C ALA A 53 -14.88 -3.73 2.07
N ARG A 54 -15.89 -4.61 2.28
CA ARG A 54 -17.24 -4.44 1.71
C ARG A 54 -17.94 -3.20 2.25
N ALA A 55 -17.84 -2.95 3.56
CA ALA A 55 -18.43 -1.78 4.19
C ALA A 55 -17.81 -0.48 3.63
N ALA A 56 -16.48 -0.43 3.52
CA ALA A 56 -15.77 0.71 2.95
C ALA A 56 -16.20 0.96 1.50
N LEU A 57 -16.26 -0.08 0.65
CA LEU A 57 -16.72 0.07 -0.73
C LEU A 57 -18.13 0.67 -0.79
N LYS A 58 -19.06 0.14 0.00
CA LYS A 58 -20.43 0.65 0.07
C LYS A 58 -20.50 2.13 0.48
N THR A 59 -19.69 2.56 1.44
CA THR A 59 -19.61 3.97 1.84
C THR A 59 -19.13 4.85 0.69
N TRP A 60 -18.12 4.42 -0.07
CA TRP A 60 -17.60 5.19 -1.19
C TRP A 60 -18.55 5.20 -2.40
N GLU A 61 -19.26 4.11 -2.67
CA GLU A 61 -20.32 4.06 -3.69
C GLU A 61 -21.48 5.02 -3.41
N GLN A 62 -21.83 5.21 -2.13
CA GLN A 62 -22.86 6.18 -1.75
C GLN A 62 -22.43 7.63 -2.04
N LEU A 63 -21.12 7.92 -1.93
CA LEU A 63 -20.56 9.26 -2.16
C LEU A 63 -20.23 9.52 -3.62
N ALA A 64 -19.85 8.48 -4.36
CA ALA A 64 -19.57 8.51 -5.79
C ALA A 64 -20.20 7.27 -6.45
N PRO A 65 -21.45 7.36 -6.92
CA PRO A 65 -22.08 6.27 -7.65
C PRO A 65 -21.24 5.86 -8.88
N PRO A 66 -21.29 4.58 -9.29
CA PRO A 66 -20.57 4.12 -10.48
C PRO A 66 -21.01 4.88 -11.73
N ASP A 67 -20.04 5.45 -12.46
CA ASP A 67 -20.24 6.11 -13.75
C ASP A 67 -19.21 5.55 -14.75
N PRO A 68 -19.62 4.64 -15.65
CA PRO A 68 -18.72 3.96 -16.57
C PRO A 68 -18.01 4.90 -17.56
N VAL A 69 -18.47 6.15 -17.70
CA VAL A 69 -17.84 7.15 -18.59
C VAL A 69 -16.66 7.84 -17.90
N GLN A 70 -16.74 8.03 -16.57
CA GLN A 70 -15.76 8.79 -15.78
C GLN A 70 -14.80 7.92 -14.99
N ASP A 71 -15.13 6.65 -14.78
CA ASP A 71 -14.37 5.70 -13.97
C ASP A 71 -13.17 5.08 -14.69
N LYS A 72 -12.38 5.91 -15.38
CA LYS A 72 -11.11 5.44 -15.96
C LYS A 72 -10.10 5.25 -14.83
N PRO A 73 -9.43 4.08 -14.75
CA PRO A 73 -8.36 3.89 -13.78
C PRO A 73 -7.23 4.87 -14.10
N VAL A 74 -7.06 5.87 -13.25
CA VAL A 74 -5.89 6.74 -13.30
C VAL A 74 -4.69 5.89 -12.88
N GLU A 75 -3.74 5.68 -13.80
CA GLU A 75 -2.42 5.22 -13.44
C GLU A 75 -1.80 6.28 -12.54
N VAL A 76 -1.63 5.95 -11.26
CA VAL A 76 -0.89 6.80 -10.34
C VAL A 76 0.58 6.66 -10.73
N ALA A 77 1.04 7.53 -11.62
CA ALA A 77 2.47 7.74 -11.83
C ALA A 77 3.03 8.23 -10.49
N ILE A 78 3.76 7.36 -9.80
CA ILE A 78 4.58 7.76 -8.66
C ILE A 78 5.56 8.77 -9.24
N VAL A 79 5.40 10.06 -8.91
CA VAL A 79 6.39 11.08 -9.26
C VAL A 79 7.65 10.67 -8.51
N GLN A 80 8.57 10.02 -9.22
CA GLN A 80 9.93 9.87 -8.77
C GLN A 80 10.47 11.29 -8.71
N THR A 81 10.68 11.82 -7.50
CA THR A 81 11.34 13.10 -7.30
C THR A 81 12.79 12.93 -7.75
N GLU A 82 13.03 13.00 -9.05
CA GLU A 82 14.33 12.81 -9.71
C GLU A 82 15.33 13.95 -9.44
N ASN A 83 14.97 14.90 -8.57
CA ASN A 83 15.81 16.03 -8.18
C ASN A 83 16.18 16.08 -6.69
N ALA A 84 16.12 14.97 -5.96
CA ALA A 84 16.91 14.86 -4.73
C ALA A 84 18.37 14.62 -5.13
N THR A 85 19.07 15.74 -5.33
CA THR A 85 20.53 15.86 -5.45
C THR A 85 21.23 14.81 -4.58
N LEU A 86 22.10 14.03 -5.22
CA LEU A 86 23.11 13.10 -4.68
C LEU A 86 23.50 13.37 -3.21
N MET A 87 22.67 12.91 -2.27
CA MET A 87 23.07 12.75 -0.88
C MET A 87 23.52 11.29 -0.75
N PRO A 88 24.78 11.01 -0.39
CA PRO A 88 25.18 9.63 -0.09
C PRO A 88 24.27 9.13 1.05
N SER A 89 23.60 8.01 0.79
CA SER A 89 22.72 7.38 1.76
C SER A 89 23.54 7.02 3.02
N PRO A 90 23.12 7.44 4.23
CA PRO A 90 23.84 7.12 5.47
C PRO A 90 23.84 5.62 5.80
N PHE A 91 23.14 4.80 5.01
CA PHE A 91 23.07 3.34 5.17
C PHE A 91 24.12 2.57 4.38
N SER A 92 24.95 3.24 3.57
CA SER A 92 26.03 2.57 2.81
C SER A 92 27.36 2.49 3.57
N GLU A 93 27.52 3.22 4.68
CA GLU A 93 28.70 3.14 5.55
C GLU A 93 28.43 2.24 6.76
N LEU A 94 28.26 0.94 6.52
CA LEU A 94 28.58 -0.03 7.57
C LEU A 94 30.00 -0.54 7.30
N PRO A 95 30.96 -0.35 8.22
CA PRO A 95 32.23 -1.03 8.12
C PRO A 95 31.96 -2.54 8.17
N SER A 96 32.33 -3.21 7.09
CA SER A 96 32.33 -4.67 6.98
C SER A 96 33.12 -5.24 8.16
N ALA A 97 32.43 -5.89 9.10
CA ALA A 97 33.03 -6.57 10.24
C ALA A 97 33.68 -7.89 9.77
N ASN A 98 34.67 -7.78 8.88
CA ASN A 98 35.60 -8.86 8.55
C ASN A 98 36.90 -8.58 9.30
N GLY A 99 36.97 -9.06 10.54
CA GLY A 99 38.15 -8.89 11.38
C GLY A 99 37.91 -9.25 12.84
N ILE A 100 37.26 -10.38 13.11
CA ILE A 100 37.43 -11.05 14.41
C ILE A 100 38.50 -12.11 14.23
N GLU A 101 39.75 -11.65 14.33
CA GLU A 101 40.92 -12.49 14.53
C GLU A 101 40.75 -13.20 15.87
N ALA A 102 40.56 -14.52 15.81
CA ALA A 102 40.58 -15.38 16.99
C ALA A 102 42.03 -15.53 17.43
N GLU A 103 42.49 -14.65 18.32
CA GLU A 103 43.74 -14.87 19.06
C GLU A 103 43.47 -15.80 20.24
N ASP A 104 43.75 -17.07 20.02
CA ASP A 104 44.03 -18.08 21.04
C ASP A 104 45.45 -17.84 21.56
N ASP A 105 45.62 -17.34 22.78
CA ASP A 105 46.90 -17.49 23.49
C ASP A 105 46.67 -17.83 24.96
N LEU A 106 47.03 -19.08 25.26
CA LEU A 106 47.33 -19.59 26.58
C LEU A 106 48.47 -18.80 27.22
N ARG A 107 48.34 -18.38 28.50
CA ARG A 107 49.32 -18.66 29.59
C ARG A 107 49.02 -17.91 30.90
N LYS A 108 48.67 -18.70 31.92
CA LYS A 108 49.38 -18.82 33.22
C LYS A 108 49.70 -17.55 34.02
N ALA A 109 48.99 -17.37 35.13
CA ALA A 109 49.55 -17.21 36.49
C ALA A 109 48.46 -17.50 37.54
#